data_AF-A0AAU8MX11-F1
#
_entry.id   AF-A0AAU8MX11-F1
#
_cell.length_a   1.000
_cell.length_b   1.000
_cell.length_c   1.000
_cell.angle_alpha   90.00
_cell.angle_beta   90.00
_cell.angle_gamma   90.00
#
_symmetry.space_group_name_H-M   'P 1'
#
loop_
_entity.id
_entity.type
_entity.pdbx_description
1 polymer ?
#
loop_
_entity_poly.entity_id
_entity_poly.type
_entity_poly.pdbx_seq_one_letter_code
_entity_poly.pdbx_strand_id
1 'polypeptide(L)'
;MGSIKHIMSMQLCKLMYADGMKRHKDPLVLAAEVRVRLAERNLTTSSSIARAFDLGQSQVYRNLFGRPKTVSKTLTMLCKHANVDAYEGVVDPSQSQVLMQALATIWDGSESHARKLANLLFAHQRAHV
;
A
#
# COMPACT_ATOMS: atom_id res chain seq x y z
N MET A 1 2.91 28.97 -24.47
CA MET A 1 3.51 27.64 -24.20
C MET A 1 3.37 27.26 -22.72
N GLY A 2 2.14 27.17 -22.21
CA GLY A 2 1.89 26.73 -20.84
C GLY A 2 0.48 26.14 -20.77
N SER A 3 0.36 24.81 -20.77
CA SER A 3 -0.87 24.09 -20.34
C SER A 3 -0.79 22.57 -20.47
N ILE A 4 0.16 21.97 -21.20
CA ILE A 4 0.11 20.51 -21.45
C ILE A 4 0.63 19.68 -20.26
N LYS A 5 1.61 20.20 -19.49
CA LYS A 5 1.99 19.61 -18.19
C LYS A 5 0.80 19.51 -17.22
N HIS A 6 -0.14 20.46 -17.32
CA HIS A 6 -1.32 20.52 -16.44
C HIS A 6 -2.41 19.53 -16.87
N ILE A 7 -2.61 19.34 -18.18
CA ILE A 7 -3.69 18.51 -18.72
C ILE A 7 -3.38 17.00 -18.55
N MET A 8 -2.16 16.55 -18.86
CA MET A 8 -1.79 15.13 -18.62
C MET A 8 -1.63 14.81 -17.14
N SER A 9 -1.19 15.79 -16.31
CA SER A 9 -1.19 15.65 -14.86
C SER A 9 -2.59 15.54 -14.27
N MET A 10 -3.66 15.98 -14.95
CA MET A 10 -5.03 15.92 -14.40
C MET A 10 -5.82 14.68 -14.87
N GLN A 11 -5.66 14.21 -16.10
CA GLN A 11 -6.43 13.06 -16.61
C GLN A 11 -5.83 11.70 -16.19
N LEU A 12 -4.50 11.57 -16.13
CA LEU A 12 -3.88 10.39 -15.52
C LEU A 12 -4.05 10.40 -13.99
N CYS A 13 -3.96 11.57 -13.33
CA CYS A 13 -4.30 11.66 -11.91
C CYS A 13 -5.74 11.24 -11.65
N LYS A 14 -6.76 11.75 -12.34
CA LYS A 14 -8.16 11.39 -12.01
C LYS A 14 -8.49 9.90 -12.16
N LEU A 15 -7.83 9.18 -13.07
CA LEU A 15 -8.02 7.74 -13.25
C LEU A 15 -7.18 6.89 -12.28
N MET A 16 -6.06 7.42 -11.77
CA MET A 16 -5.23 6.77 -10.74
C MET A 16 -5.63 7.16 -9.29
N TYR A 17 -6.36 8.26 -9.10
CA TYR A 17 -6.72 8.83 -7.79
C TYR A 17 -7.95 8.18 -7.14
N ALA A 18 -8.64 7.25 -7.80
CA ALA A 18 -9.83 6.62 -7.21
C ALA A 18 -9.50 5.67 -6.04
N ASP A 19 -8.25 5.20 -5.94
CA ASP A 19 -7.74 4.50 -4.77
C ASP A 19 -6.20 4.63 -4.79
N GLY A 20 -5.70 5.77 -4.32
CA GLY A 20 -4.27 6.08 -4.38
C GLY A 20 -3.45 4.91 -3.82
N MET A 21 -2.48 4.40 -4.58
CA MET A 21 -1.66 3.24 -4.21
C MET A 21 -1.10 3.45 -2.81
N LYS A 22 -1.71 2.81 -1.82
CA LYS A 22 -1.36 3.01 -0.42
C LYS A 22 -0.11 2.19 -0.13
N ARG A 23 0.98 2.86 0.28
CA ARG A 23 2.20 2.17 0.70
C ARG A 23 1.99 1.60 2.09
N HIS A 24 2.39 0.36 2.33
CA HIS A 24 2.36 -0.18 3.69
C HIS A 24 3.41 0.53 4.55
N LYS A 25 3.04 0.84 5.79
CA LYS A 25 4.00 1.27 6.82
C LYS A 25 5.11 0.24 7.01
N ASP A 26 6.23 0.68 7.55
CA ASP A 26 7.28 -0.23 8.01
C ASP A 26 6.68 -1.30 8.95
N PRO A 27 6.91 -2.61 8.70
CA PRO A 27 6.26 -3.67 9.47
C PRO A 27 6.59 -3.65 10.97
N LEU A 28 7.78 -3.18 11.36
CA LEU A 28 8.18 -3.10 12.77
C LEU A 28 7.48 -1.93 13.47
N VAL A 29 7.43 -0.78 12.80
CA VAL A 29 6.69 0.40 13.28
C VAL A 29 5.20 0.05 13.43
N LEU A 30 4.63 -0.59 12.41
CA LEU A 30 3.23 -1.00 12.42
C LEU A 30 2.92 -2.01 13.54
N ALA A 31 3.78 -3.02 13.72
CA ALA A 31 3.63 -3.98 14.82
C ALA A 31 3.73 -3.32 16.21
N ALA A 32 4.58 -2.31 16.38
CA ALA A 32 4.67 -1.55 17.62
C ALA A 32 3.40 -0.72 17.88
N GLU A 33 2.89 -0.01 16.86
CA GLU A 33 1.65 0.77 16.95
C GLU A 33 0.45 -0.11 17.32
N VAL A 34 0.32 -1.27 16.66
CA VAL A 34 -0.72 -2.26 16.98
C VAL A 34 -0.61 -2.73 18.43
N ARG A 35 0.60 -3.03 18.92
CA ARG A 35 0.78 -3.46 20.32
C ARG A 35 0.33 -2.40 21.32
N VAL A 36 0.61 -1.12 21.06
CA VAL A 36 0.17 -0.01 21.93
C VAL A 36 -1.36 0.04 22.00
N ARG A 37 -2.05 0.00 20.85
CA ARG A 37 -3.52 0.02 20.79
C ARG A 37 -4.18 -1.21 21.41
N LEU A 38 -3.55 -2.37 21.31
CA LEU A 38 -4.04 -3.59 21.96
C LEU A 38 -3.82 -3.56 23.47
N ALA A 39 -2.75 -2.95 23.95
CA ALA A 39 -2.50 -2.78 25.38
C ALA A 39 -3.57 -1.89 26.05
N GLU A 40 -4.08 -0.86 25.36
CA GLU A 40 -5.22 -0.05 25.82
C GLU A 40 -6.50 -0.87 26.06
N ARG A 41 -6.59 -2.06 25.43
CA ARG A 41 -7.70 -3.01 25.57
C ARG A 41 -7.37 -4.18 26.50
N ASN A 42 -6.30 -4.08 27.29
CA ASN A 42 -5.78 -5.15 28.15
C ASN A 42 -5.33 -6.42 27.40
N LEU A 43 -5.02 -6.32 26.10
CA LEU A 43 -4.54 -7.42 25.27
C LEU A 43 -3.02 -7.31 25.09
N THR A 44 -2.26 -7.69 26.12
CA THR A 44 -0.80 -7.48 26.17
C THR A 44 0.03 -8.70 25.76
N THR A 45 -0.58 -9.89 25.69
CA THR A 45 0.13 -11.15 25.43
C THR A 45 -0.30 -11.80 24.11
N SER A 46 0.58 -12.61 23.51
CA SER A 46 0.26 -13.34 22.28
C SER A 46 -0.94 -14.29 22.46
N SER A 47 -1.10 -14.90 23.63
CA SER A 47 -2.21 -15.82 23.93
C SER A 47 -3.53 -15.09 24.21
N SER A 48 -3.51 -13.91 24.85
CA SER A 48 -4.71 -13.10 25.04
C SER A 48 -5.21 -12.53 23.72
N ILE A 49 -4.30 -12.04 22.87
CA ILE A 49 -4.63 -11.51 21.54
C ILE A 49 -5.16 -12.62 20.62
N ALA A 50 -4.51 -13.78 20.61
CA ALA A 50 -4.93 -14.95 19.83
C ALA A 50 -6.36 -15.38 20.16
N ARG A 51 -6.69 -15.47 21.45
CA ARG A 51 -8.04 -15.82 21.92
C ARG A 51 -9.06 -14.73 21.61
N ALA A 52 -8.68 -13.46 21.73
CA ALA A 52 -9.59 -12.35 21.48
C ALA A 52 -9.99 -12.19 20.00
N PHE A 53 -9.13 -12.61 19.07
CA PHE A 53 -9.32 -12.40 17.62
C PHE A 53 -9.43 -13.70 16.82
N ASP A 54 -9.54 -14.85 17.48
CA ASP A 54 -9.60 -16.18 16.85
C ASP A 54 -8.44 -16.43 15.86
N LEU A 55 -7.22 -16.15 16.32
CA LEU A 55 -5.98 -16.30 15.56
C LEU A 55 -5.05 -17.33 16.20
N GLY A 56 -4.18 -17.96 15.41
CA GLY A 56 -3.13 -18.82 15.94
C GLY A 56 -2.10 -18.02 16.75
N GLN A 57 -1.80 -18.45 17.98
CA GLN A 57 -0.82 -17.76 18.86
C GLN A 57 0.55 -17.56 18.20
N SER A 58 1.04 -18.55 17.46
CA SER A 58 2.30 -18.46 16.71
C SER A 58 2.27 -17.39 15.62
N GLN A 59 1.11 -17.17 14.99
CA GLN A 59 0.93 -16.12 13.98
C GLN A 59 0.95 -14.74 14.64
N VAL A 60 0.26 -14.59 15.77
CA VAL A 60 0.28 -13.35 16.56
C VAL A 60 1.70 -13.04 17.03
N TYR A 61 2.39 -14.03 17.61
CA TYR A 61 3.76 -13.85 18.09
C TYR A 61 4.70 -13.38 16.98
N ARG A 62 4.71 -14.06 15.83
CA ARG A 62 5.58 -13.72 14.71
C ARG A 62 5.34 -12.32 14.16
N ASN A 63 4.10 -11.85 14.16
CA ASN A 63 3.73 -10.55 13.58
C ASN A 63 3.85 -9.38 14.56
N LEU A 64 3.61 -9.58 15.86
CA LEU A 64 3.61 -8.47 16.83
C LEU A 64 4.82 -8.43 17.75
N PHE A 65 5.31 -9.61 18.16
CA PHE A 65 6.36 -9.75 19.17
C PHE A 65 7.70 -10.21 18.58
N GLY A 66 7.67 -10.78 17.36
CA GLY A 66 8.85 -11.07 16.56
C GLY A 66 9.36 -9.84 15.82
N ARG A 67 10.12 -10.09 14.74
CA ARG A 67 10.60 -9.06 13.81
C ARG A 67 9.98 -9.31 12.43
N PRO A 68 8.71 -8.91 12.18
CA PRO A 68 8.10 -9.05 10.87
C PRO A 68 8.92 -8.32 9.81
N LYS A 69 9.15 -8.98 8.67
CA LYS A 69 9.88 -8.41 7.53
C LYS A 69 8.95 -7.77 6.48
N THR A 70 7.67 -8.12 6.52
CA THR A 70 6.65 -7.68 5.56
C THR A 70 5.32 -7.45 6.28
N VAL A 71 4.43 -6.64 5.70
CA VAL A 71 3.05 -6.54 6.16
C VAL A 71 2.26 -7.73 5.63
N SER A 72 2.20 -8.78 6.43
CA SER A 72 1.47 -10.01 6.10
C SER A 72 -0.04 -9.81 6.20
N LYS A 73 -0.83 -10.71 5.59
CA LYS A 73 -2.30 -10.73 5.76
C LYS A 73 -2.73 -10.76 7.23
N THR A 74 -2.00 -11.50 8.08
CA THR A 74 -2.27 -11.55 9.52
C THR A 74 -1.97 -10.21 10.18
N LEU A 75 -0.86 -9.54 9.83
CA LEU A 75 -0.57 -8.22 10.39
C LEU A 75 -1.62 -7.20 9.96
N THR A 76 -2.07 -7.23 8.70
CA THR A 76 -3.18 -6.40 8.23
C THR A 76 -4.47 -6.67 9.01
N MET A 77 -4.78 -7.93 9.31
CA MET A 77 -5.95 -8.30 10.12
C MET A 77 -5.85 -7.76 11.55
N LEU A 78 -4.68 -7.88 12.17
CA LEU A 78 -4.40 -7.32 13.49
C LEU A 78 -4.52 -5.78 13.50
N CYS A 79 -4.10 -5.10 12.43
CA CYS A 79 -4.29 -3.66 12.26
C CYS A 79 -5.78 -3.29 12.26
N LYS A 80 -6.62 -4.04 11.54
CA LYS A 80 -8.08 -3.83 11.54
C LYS A 80 -8.68 -4.01 12.94
N HIS A 81 -8.29 -5.06 13.65
CA HIS A 81 -8.78 -5.30 15.02
C HIS A 81 -8.33 -4.22 16.02
N ALA A 82 -7.14 -3.63 15.80
CA ALA A 82 -6.58 -2.58 16.64
C ALA A 82 -6.95 -1.15 16.18
N ASN A 83 -7.75 -1.00 15.12
CA ASN A 83 -8.05 0.28 14.48
C ASN A 83 -6.79 1.11 14.16
N VAL A 84 -5.80 0.44 13.56
CA VAL A 84 -4.55 1.03 13.08
C VAL A 84 -4.56 1.01 11.56
N ASP A 85 -4.23 2.13 10.93
CA ASP A 85 -4.03 2.16 9.48
C ASP A 85 -2.69 1.48 9.15
N ALA A 86 -2.76 0.42 8.32
CA ALA A 86 -1.61 -0.34 7.86
C ALA A 86 -0.80 0.40 6.79
N TYR A 87 -1.33 1.50 6.28
CA TYR A 87 -0.75 2.26 5.19
C TYR A 87 -0.19 3.61 5.63
N GLU A 88 0.86 4.05 4.94
CA GLU A 88 1.45 5.38 5.02
C GLU A 88 1.32 6.08 3.66
N GLY A 89 0.71 7.27 3.69
CA GLY A 89 0.68 8.17 2.55
C GLY A 89 -0.09 7.66 1.32
N VAL A 90 -0.11 8.53 0.32
CA VAL A 90 -0.55 8.22 -1.04
C VAL A 90 0.71 8.15 -1.89
N VAL A 91 0.98 7.02 -2.54
CA VAL A 91 2.11 6.94 -3.47
C VAL A 91 1.72 7.65 -4.74
N ASP A 92 2.30 8.84 -4.95
CA ASP A 92 2.20 9.54 -6.22
C ASP A 92 3.20 8.91 -7.22
N PRO A 93 2.73 8.22 -8.27
CA PRO A 93 3.59 7.57 -9.26
C PRO A 93 4.49 8.56 -10.00
N SER A 94 4.11 9.84 -10.05
CA SER A 94 4.92 10.89 -10.69
C SER A 94 6.23 11.16 -9.93
N GLN A 95 6.32 10.74 -8.66
CA GLN A 95 7.54 10.83 -7.85
C GLN A 95 8.54 9.70 -8.15
N SER A 96 8.13 8.64 -8.85
CA SER A 96 9.04 7.54 -9.21
C SER A 96 9.89 7.90 -10.43
N GLN A 97 11.16 8.25 -10.19
CA GLN A 97 12.09 8.58 -11.27
C GLN A 97 12.23 7.46 -12.30
N VAL A 98 12.29 6.20 -11.84
CA VAL A 98 12.42 5.02 -12.72
C VAL A 98 11.22 4.90 -13.65
N LEU A 99 10.01 4.99 -13.10
CA LEU A 99 8.77 4.89 -13.88
C LEU A 99 8.66 6.04 -14.89
N MET A 100 8.92 7.27 -14.43
CA MET A 100 8.80 8.45 -15.28
C MET A 100 9.87 8.49 -16.39
N GLN A 101 11.10 8.03 -16.13
CA GLN A 101 12.13 7.89 -17.16
C GLN A 101 11.77 6.82 -18.20
N ALA A 102 11.28 5.67 -17.76
CA ALA A 102 10.84 4.62 -18.67
C ALA A 102 9.72 5.12 -19.59
N LEU A 103 8.71 5.78 -19.02
CA LEU A 103 7.61 6.38 -19.78
C LEU A 103 8.10 7.46 -20.76
N ALA A 104 9.01 8.33 -20.34
CA ALA A 104 9.57 9.38 -21.20
C ALA A 104 10.39 8.82 -22.36
N THR A 105 11.04 7.66 -22.18
CA THR A 105 11.86 7.02 -23.22
C THR A 105 11.01 6.38 -24.31
N ILE A 106 9.88 5.77 -23.93
CA ILE A 106 9.04 5.00 -24.86
C ILE A 106 7.92 5.83 -25.47
N TRP A 107 7.48 6.90 -24.82
CA TRP A 107 6.35 7.69 -25.28
C TRP A 107 6.73 8.67 -26.40
N ASP A 108 5.98 8.63 -27.51
CA ASP A 108 6.20 9.47 -28.70
C ASP A 108 5.49 10.84 -28.66
N GLY A 109 4.85 11.19 -27.55
CA GLY A 109 4.09 12.43 -27.39
C GLY A 109 2.64 12.38 -27.89
N SER A 110 2.22 11.29 -28.56
CA SER A 110 0.86 11.16 -29.09
C SER A 110 -0.12 10.60 -28.05
N GLU A 111 -1.39 10.97 -28.17
CA GLU A 111 -2.47 10.47 -27.34
C GLU A 111 -2.77 8.98 -27.61
N SER A 112 -2.64 8.55 -28.87
CA SER A 112 -2.88 7.16 -29.26
C SER A 112 -1.87 6.22 -28.60
N HIS A 113 -0.61 6.64 -28.51
CA HIS A 113 0.43 5.88 -27.81
C HIS A 113 0.20 5.90 -26.29
N ALA A 114 -0.17 7.05 -25.71
CA ALA A 114 -0.50 7.13 -24.29
C ALA A 114 -1.62 6.13 -23.89
N ARG A 115 -2.67 5.99 -24.73
CA ARG A 115 -3.75 5.02 -24.51
C ARG A 115 -3.27 3.58 -24.57
N LYS A 116 -2.37 3.24 -25.50
CA LYS A 116 -1.78 1.89 -25.59
C LYS A 116 -0.92 1.57 -24.36
N LEU A 117 -0.09 2.51 -23.91
CA LEU A 117 0.72 2.35 -22.69
C LEU A 117 -0.17 2.16 -21.45
N ALA A 118 -1.23 2.96 -21.33
CA ALA A 118 -2.19 2.82 -20.24
C ALA A 118 -2.87 1.43 -20.25
N ASN A 119 -3.33 0.96 -21.41
CA ASN A 119 -3.92 -0.36 -21.55
C ASN A 119 -2.95 -1.48 -21.16
N LEU A 120 -1.67 -1.35 -21.50
CA LEU A 120 -0.64 -2.31 -21.12
C LEU A 120 -0.46 -2.35 -19.59
N LEU A 121 -0.41 -1.20 -18.93
CA LEU A 121 -0.32 -1.10 -17.47
C LEU A 121 -1.55 -1.73 -16.79
N PHE A 122 -2.75 -1.48 -17.29
CA PHE A 122 -3.98 -2.10 -16.77
C PHE A 122 -4.03 -3.61 -17.01
N ALA A 123 -3.54 -4.08 -18.16
CA ALA A 123 -3.44 -5.51 -18.43
C ALA A 123 -2.44 -6.20 -17.47
N HIS A 124 -1.31 -5.56 -17.18
CA HIS A 124 -0.35 -6.04 -16.19
C HIS A 124 -0.96 -6.13 -14.79
N GLN A 125 -1.72 -5.10 -14.36
CA GLN A 125 -2.44 -5.15 -13.09
C GLN A 125 -3.37 -6.37 -13.00
N ARG A 126 -4.19 -6.60 -14.05
CA ARG A 126 -5.13 -7.73 -14.11
C ARG A 126 -4.47 -9.10 -14.04
N ALA A 127 -3.24 -9.24 -14.52
CA ALA A 127 -2.50 -10.51 -14.49
C ALA A 127 -1.91 -10.86 -13.12
N HIS A 128 -1.84 -9.89 -12.20
CA HIS A 128 -1.26 -10.03 -10.86
C HIS A 128 -2.31 -10.00 -9.73
N VAL A 129 -3.60 -9.95 -10.07
CA VAL A 129 -4.72 -10.19 -9.13
C VAL A 129 -5.08 -11.66 -9.14
#